data_AF-A0A3B5Q6D4-F1
#
_entry.id   AF-A0A3B5Q6D4-F1
#
_cell.length_a   1.000
_cell.length_b   1.000
_cell.length_c   1.000
_cell.angle_alpha   90.00
_cell.angle_beta   90.00
_cell.angle_gamma   90.00
#
_symmetry.space_group_name_H-M   'P 1'
#
loop_
_entity.id
_entity.type
_entity.pdbx_description
1 polymer ?
#
loop_
_entity_poly.entity_id
_entity_poly.type
_entity_poly.pdbx_seq_one_letter_code
_entity_poly.pdbx_strand_id
1 'polypeptide(L)'
;MNPPCARCGKIVYPTEKVSCLDKNWHKGCFHCEVCKMTLNMKNYKGYDKKPYCNAHYPKTSFTIVTDTPENLRLRQQSELQSQAKYHEDFERTRGRGFTPGLDDPSMERYQRANQMMGERRASHTPPRQGQTHTSIKYSHPDHDADQNKMVVSVPLQRVYRALYDYAAQDHDEVSFRDGDVIVNAQPIDEGWMYGTVQRTGKSGMLPANYVECCN
;
A
#
# COMPACT_ATOMS: atom_id res chain seq x y z
N MET A 1 -50.32 -22.19 -13.80
CA MET A 1 -50.64 -20.75 -13.81
C MET A 1 -49.35 -19.97 -14.05
N ASN A 2 -49.43 -18.80 -14.69
CA ASN A 2 -48.26 -17.92 -14.87
C ASN A 2 -47.95 -17.19 -13.54
N PRO A 3 -46.67 -17.07 -13.12
CA PRO A 3 -46.32 -16.48 -11.83
C PRO A 3 -46.46 -14.94 -11.84
N PRO A 4 -46.77 -14.31 -10.69
CA PRO A 4 -46.76 -12.87 -10.55
C PRO A 4 -45.33 -12.31 -10.49
N CYS A 5 -45.17 -11.05 -10.89
CA CYS A 5 -43.90 -10.33 -10.79
C CYS A 5 -43.66 -9.80 -9.38
N ALA A 6 -42.46 -10.05 -8.86
CA ALA A 6 -42.03 -9.57 -7.54
C ALA A 6 -41.91 -8.04 -7.40
N ARG A 7 -41.89 -7.28 -8.50
CA ARG A 7 -41.85 -5.80 -8.46
C ARG A 7 -43.22 -5.15 -8.67
N CYS A 8 -43.98 -5.59 -9.67
CA CYS A 8 -45.23 -4.93 -10.08
C CYS A 8 -46.50 -5.74 -9.81
N GLY A 9 -46.40 -6.95 -9.25
CA GLY A 9 -47.52 -7.85 -8.97
C GLY A 9 -48.19 -8.49 -10.19
N LYS A 10 -48.07 -7.89 -11.39
CA LYS A 10 -48.68 -8.37 -12.63
C LYS A 10 -48.11 -9.73 -13.06
N ILE A 11 -48.93 -10.50 -13.77
CA ILE A 11 -48.57 -11.82 -14.31
C ILE A 11 -47.38 -11.72 -15.28
N VAL A 12 -46.42 -12.64 -15.14
CA VAL A 12 -45.23 -12.76 -16.00
C VAL A 12 -45.43 -13.88 -17.01
N TYR A 13 -45.46 -13.53 -18.30
CA TYR A 13 -45.56 -14.50 -19.39
C TYR A 13 -44.20 -15.15 -19.69
N PRO A 14 -44.16 -16.41 -20.20
CA PRO A 14 -42.91 -17.13 -20.47
C PRO A 14 -41.87 -16.34 -21.29
N THR A 15 -42.31 -15.62 -22.32
CA THR A 15 -41.46 -14.80 -23.21
C THR A 15 -40.66 -13.72 -22.48
N GLU A 16 -41.23 -13.14 -21.43
CA GLU A 16 -40.64 -12.07 -20.63
C GLU A 16 -40.13 -12.53 -19.25
N LYS A 17 -40.21 -13.84 -18.97
CA LYS A 17 -39.91 -14.37 -17.64
C LYS A 17 -38.41 -14.35 -17.35
N VAL A 18 -38.05 -13.66 -16.28
CA VAL A 18 -36.76 -13.74 -15.61
C VAL A 18 -36.99 -14.37 -14.23
N SER A 19 -36.39 -15.53 -13.98
CA SER A 19 -36.50 -16.25 -12.71
C SER A 19 -35.18 -16.14 -11.95
N CYS A 20 -35.16 -15.34 -10.88
CA CYS A 20 -33.98 -15.00 -10.07
C CYS A 20 -34.40 -14.76 -8.62
N LEU A 21 -33.53 -15.07 -7.66
CA LEU A 21 -33.73 -14.78 -6.22
C LEU A 21 -35.05 -15.38 -5.69
N ASP A 22 -35.31 -16.63 -6.06
CA ASP A 22 -36.53 -17.41 -5.76
C ASP A 22 -37.84 -16.77 -6.22
N LYS A 23 -37.75 -15.80 -7.14
CA LYS A 23 -38.85 -14.95 -7.59
C LYS A 23 -38.89 -14.82 -9.11
N ASN A 24 -40.05 -14.41 -9.63
CA ASN A 24 -40.26 -14.16 -11.04
C ASN A 24 -40.39 -12.66 -11.30
N TRP A 25 -39.84 -12.21 -12.42
CA TRP A 25 -39.74 -10.80 -12.81
C TRP A 25 -40.00 -10.68 -14.31
N HIS A 26 -40.63 -9.60 -14.78
CA HIS A 26 -40.55 -9.22 -16.19
C HIS A 26 -39.14 -8.72 -16.52
N LYS A 27 -38.68 -8.91 -17.76
CA LYS A 27 -37.41 -8.35 -18.26
C LYS A 27 -37.24 -6.86 -17.91
N GLY A 28 -38.28 -6.03 -18.12
CA GLY A 28 -38.26 -4.60 -17.77
C GLY A 28 -38.44 -4.27 -16.29
N CYS A 29 -38.95 -5.20 -15.47
CA CYS A 29 -39.09 -5.01 -14.02
C CYS A 29 -37.85 -5.46 -13.23
N PHE A 30 -36.94 -6.21 -13.87
CA PHE A 30 -35.70 -6.67 -13.26
C PHE A 30 -34.64 -5.57 -13.34
N HIS A 31 -34.71 -4.61 -12.42
CA HIS A 31 -33.80 -3.46 -12.37
C HIS A 31 -33.23 -3.24 -10.97
N CYS A 32 -32.08 -2.58 -10.90
CA CYS A 32 -31.38 -2.27 -9.65
C CYS A 32 -32.30 -1.50 -8.69
N GLU A 33 -32.25 -1.81 -7.40
CA GLU A 33 -33.08 -1.09 -6.43
C GLU A 33 -32.60 0.34 -6.17
N VAL A 34 -31.30 0.62 -6.32
CA VAL A 34 -30.72 1.96 -6.14
C VAL A 34 -30.91 2.81 -7.41
N CYS A 35 -30.18 2.52 -8.49
CA CYS A 35 -30.18 3.36 -9.69
C CYS A 35 -31.31 3.08 -10.71
N LYS A 36 -32.22 2.14 -10.43
CA LYS A 36 -33.34 1.75 -11.32
C LYS A 36 -32.94 1.28 -12.74
N MET A 37 -31.65 1.13 -13.03
CA MET A 37 -31.14 0.58 -14.30
C MET A 37 -31.56 -0.88 -14.48
N THR A 38 -32.14 -1.21 -15.65
CA THR A 38 -32.52 -2.57 -16.03
C THR A 38 -31.31 -3.50 -16.01
N LEU A 39 -31.42 -4.57 -15.25
CA LEU A 39 -30.41 -5.60 -15.09
C LEU A 39 -30.73 -6.78 -16.01
N ASN A 40 -29.74 -7.65 -16.19
CA ASN A 40 -29.89 -8.90 -16.91
C ASN A 40 -29.23 -10.02 -16.11
N MET A 41 -29.41 -11.28 -16.54
CA MET A 41 -28.88 -12.46 -15.84
C MET A 41 -27.35 -12.45 -15.66
N LYS A 42 -26.61 -11.71 -16.50
CA LYS A 42 -25.13 -11.60 -16.45
C LYS A 42 -24.64 -10.45 -15.56
N ASN A 43 -25.39 -9.34 -15.50
CA ASN A 43 -24.96 -8.07 -14.89
C ASN A 43 -25.57 -7.80 -13.50
N TYR A 44 -26.44 -8.67 -12.99
CA TYR A 44 -27.02 -8.52 -11.66
C TYR A 44 -26.16 -9.17 -10.57
N LYS A 45 -26.22 -8.59 -9.38
CA LYS A 45 -25.81 -9.22 -8.13
C LYS A 45 -27.01 -9.28 -7.19
N GLY A 46 -27.14 -10.40 -6.47
CA GLY A 46 -28.25 -10.63 -5.55
C GLY A 46 -27.85 -10.34 -4.11
N TYR A 47 -28.57 -9.44 -3.43
CA TYR A 47 -28.43 -9.21 -1.99
C TYR A 47 -29.83 -9.08 -1.37
N ASP A 48 -30.08 -9.66 -0.20
CA ASP A 48 -31.39 -9.62 0.47
C ASP A 48 -32.61 -9.89 -0.45
N LYS A 49 -32.48 -10.90 -1.33
CA LYS A 49 -33.49 -11.27 -2.35
C LYS A 49 -33.93 -10.12 -3.27
N LYS A 50 -33.10 -9.09 -3.43
CA LYS A 50 -33.27 -7.95 -4.34
C LYS A 50 -32.10 -7.89 -5.35
N PRO A 51 -32.34 -7.42 -6.59
CA PRO A 51 -31.30 -7.31 -7.60
C PRO A 51 -30.59 -5.94 -7.54
N TYR A 52 -29.26 -5.96 -7.63
CA TYR A 52 -28.38 -4.78 -7.66
C TYR A 52 -27.46 -4.83 -8.89
N CYS A 53 -27.00 -3.67 -9.37
CA CYS A 53 -25.89 -3.62 -10.33
C CYS A 53 -24.54 -3.81 -9.60
N ASN A 54 -23.46 -4.04 -10.33
CA ASN A 54 -22.12 -4.19 -9.74
C ASN A 54 -21.70 -3.00 -8.84
N ALA A 55 -22.06 -1.77 -9.21
CA ALA A 55 -21.71 -0.56 -8.46
C ALA A 55 -22.51 -0.37 -7.16
N HIS A 56 -23.75 -0.84 -7.11
CA HIS A 56 -24.65 -0.72 -5.94
C HIS A 56 -24.84 -2.03 -5.18
N TYR A 57 -24.09 -3.08 -5.53
CA TYR A 57 -24.05 -4.29 -4.73
C TYR A 57 -23.23 -4.00 -3.46
N PRO A 58 -23.80 -4.13 -2.25
CA PRO A 58 -23.06 -3.90 -1.03
C PRO A 58 -21.97 -4.98 -0.91
N LYS A 59 -20.72 -4.60 -1.25
CA LYS A 59 -19.56 -5.41 -0.93
C LYS A 59 -19.47 -5.49 0.59
N THR A 60 -19.63 -6.68 1.15
CA THR A 60 -19.38 -6.94 2.56
C THR A 60 -17.89 -6.79 2.80
N SER A 61 -17.45 -5.60 3.21
CA SER A 61 -16.10 -5.41 3.74
C SER A 61 -15.97 -6.28 4.98
N PHE A 62 -15.17 -7.34 4.89
CA PHE A 62 -14.82 -8.16 6.04
C PHE A 62 -13.92 -7.30 6.95
N THR A 63 -14.52 -6.61 7.92
CA THR A 63 -13.78 -5.92 8.97
C THR A 63 -13.05 -6.98 9.78
N ILE A 64 -11.72 -7.01 9.64
CA ILE A 64 -10.83 -7.87 10.40
C ILE A 64 -11.07 -7.67 11.90
N VAL A 65 -11.34 -8.78 12.59
CA VAL A 65 -11.28 -8.94 14.05
C VAL A 65 -12.20 -7.99 14.85
N THR A 66 -13.42 -8.47 15.12
CA THR A 66 -14.09 -8.16 16.40
C THR A 66 -13.19 -8.56 17.57
N ASP A 67 -13.15 -7.76 18.63
CA ASP A 67 -12.34 -7.97 19.84
C ASP A 67 -12.57 -9.33 20.53
N THR A 68 -11.91 -10.37 20.05
CA THR A 68 -11.74 -11.58 20.85
C THR A 68 -10.87 -11.22 22.07
N PRO A 69 -11.17 -11.74 23.27
CA PRO A 69 -10.40 -11.44 24.49
C PRO A 69 -8.93 -11.89 24.42
N GLU A 70 -8.55 -12.61 23.36
CA GLU A 70 -7.19 -13.02 23.03
C GLU A 70 -6.42 -11.91 22.27
N ASN A 71 -7.03 -11.24 21.30
CA ASN A 71 -6.40 -10.11 20.58
C ASN A 71 -6.07 -8.96 21.53
N LEU A 72 -6.97 -8.67 22.48
CA LEU A 72 -6.75 -7.64 23.50
C LEU A 72 -5.55 -7.97 24.41
N ARG A 73 -5.35 -9.26 24.72
CA ARG A 73 -4.19 -9.74 25.50
C ARG A 73 -2.88 -9.66 24.72
N LEU A 74 -2.85 -10.06 23.44
CA LEU A 74 -1.65 -9.92 22.61
C LEU A 74 -1.23 -8.45 22.48
N ARG A 75 -2.19 -7.55 22.25
CA ARG A 75 -1.92 -6.12 22.14
C ARG A 75 -1.39 -5.52 23.44
N GLN A 76 -2.01 -5.81 24.58
CA GLN A 76 -1.52 -5.35 25.89
C GLN A 76 -0.13 -5.92 26.24
N GLN A 77 0.15 -7.18 25.88
CA GLN A 77 1.48 -7.78 26.04
C GLN A 77 2.54 -7.12 25.14
N SER A 78 2.19 -6.75 23.91
CA SER A 78 3.04 -6.03 22.97
C SER A 78 3.33 -4.59 23.42
N GLU A 79 2.31 -3.87 23.92
CA GLU A 79 2.43 -2.52 24.45
C GLU A 79 3.33 -2.48 25.70
N LEU A 80 3.22 -3.47 26.60
CA LEU A 80 4.12 -3.62 27.76
C LEU A 80 5.57 -3.94 27.37
N GLN A 81 5.80 -4.69 26.30
CA GLN A 81 7.16 -4.99 25.84
C GLN A 81 7.82 -3.83 25.08
N SER A 82 7.04 -2.93 24.45
CA SER A 82 7.59 -1.89 23.56
C SER A 82 8.03 -0.62 24.29
N GLN A 83 7.27 -0.10 25.26
CA GLN A 83 7.63 1.16 25.94
C GLN A 83 8.63 0.99 27.10
N ALA A 84 8.54 -0.09 27.89
CA ALA A 84 9.45 -0.28 29.02
C ALA A 84 10.89 -0.56 28.54
N LYS A 85 11.06 -1.48 27.59
CA LYS A 85 12.40 -2.00 27.24
C LYS A 85 13.29 -0.97 26.53
N TYR A 86 12.72 -0.08 25.72
CA TYR A 86 13.48 0.97 25.03
C TYR A 86 13.75 2.22 25.88
N HIS A 87 13.01 2.44 26.97
CA HIS A 87 13.24 3.56 27.89
C HIS A 87 14.13 3.15 29.07
N GLU A 88 13.89 1.96 29.67
CA GLU A 88 14.64 1.49 30.84
C GLU A 88 16.13 1.26 30.54
N ASP A 89 16.48 0.68 29.38
CA ASP A 89 17.89 0.52 28.97
C ASP A 89 18.58 1.88 28.72
N PHE A 90 17.83 2.90 28.30
CA PHE A 90 18.35 4.25 28.03
C PHE A 90 18.51 5.10 29.31
N GLU A 91 17.54 5.05 30.22
CA GLU A 91 17.60 5.72 31.53
C GLU A 91 18.60 5.06 32.47
N ARG A 92 18.66 3.71 32.51
CA ARG A 92 19.64 2.97 33.33
C ARG A 92 21.08 3.28 32.92
N THR A 93 21.31 3.66 31.66
CA THR A 93 22.62 4.09 31.14
C THR A 93 22.93 5.57 31.39
N ARG A 94 21.93 6.41 31.72
CA ARG A 94 22.11 7.82 32.10
C ARG A 94 22.10 8.08 33.62
N GLY A 95 21.66 7.11 34.43
CA GLY A 95 21.41 7.29 35.87
C GLY A 95 22.61 7.20 36.82
N ARG A 96 23.80 6.74 36.40
CA ARG A 96 25.03 6.79 37.23
C ARG A 96 26.03 7.79 36.68
N GLY A 97 25.96 9.01 37.22
CA GLY A 97 27.01 10.01 37.06
C GLY A 97 28.33 9.51 37.66
N PHE A 98 29.43 9.77 36.96
CA PHE A 98 30.79 9.60 37.46
C PHE A 98 31.23 10.90 38.15
N THR A 99 31.17 10.95 39.47
CA THR A 99 31.92 11.93 40.27
C THR A 99 33.29 11.34 40.61
N PRO A 100 34.40 12.11 40.57
CA PRO A 100 35.73 11.54 40.79
C PRO A 100 35.98 11.29 42.28
N GLY A 101 36.46 10.09 42.63
CA GLY A 101 37.11 9.85 43.92
C GLY A 101 36.87 8.47 44.54
N LEU A 102 37.99 7.77 44.75
CA LEU A 102 38.22 6.75 45.78
C LEU A 102 37.76 5.29 45.51
N ASP A 103 38.78 4.48 45.22
CA ASP A 103 39.04 3.13 45.75
C ASP A 103 38.39 1.88 45.10
N ASP A 104 38.95 1.43 43.96
CA ASP A 104 39.09 -0.02 43.67
C ASP A 104 40.49 -0.35 43.06
N PRO A 105 41.30 -1.25 43.67
CA PRO A 105 42.68 -1.53 43.23
C PRO A 105 42.85 -2.24 41.87
N SER A 106 41.78 -2.60 41.15
CA SER A 106 41.89 -3.38 39.91
C SER A 106 42.26 -2.55 38.66
N MET A 107 41.89 -1.27 38.61
CA MET A 107 42.04 -0.44 37.39
C MET A 107 43.48 0.07 37.17
N GLU A 108 44.24 0.33 38.23
CA GLU A 108 45.59 0.91 38.16
C GLU A 108 46.59 -0.04 37.44
N ARG A 109 46.39 -1.36 37.59
CA ARG A 109 47.21 -2.39 36.92
C ARG A 109 47.05 -2.37 35.39
N TYR A 110 45.85 -2.01 34.90
CA TYR A 110 45.57 -1.93 33.46
C TYR A 110 46.12 -0.64 32.85
N GLN A 111 45.95 0.50 33.53
CA GLN A 111 46.49 1.79 33.06
C GLN A 111 48.03 1.78 33.03
N ARG A 112 48.69 1.26 34.07
CA ARG A 112 50.16 1.16 34.13
C ARG A 112 50.73 0.25 33.03
N ALA A 113 49.99 -0.78 32.59
CA ALA A 113 50.39 -1.65 31.49
C ALA A 113 50.32 -0.93 30.11
N ASN A 114 49.31 -0.08 29.90
CA ASN A 114 49.17 0.68 28.66
C ASN A 114 50.21 1.81 28.52
N GLN A 115 50.61 2.45 29.63
CA GLN A 115 51.57 3.55 29.61
C GLN A 115 52.98 3.13 29.12
N MET A 116 53.42 1.90 29.42
CA MET A 116 54.79 1.45 29.12
C MET A 116 55.05 1.09 27.65
N MET A 117 54.02 1.04 26.78
CA MET A 117 54.18 0.76 25.34
C MET A 117 54.07 2.01 24.44
N GLY A 118 53.92 3.22 25.00
CA GLY A 118 53.78 4.45 24.23
C GLY A 118 55.09 5.12 23.80
N GLU A 119 56.19 4.91 24.53
CA GLU A 119 57.43 5.69 24.36
C GLU A 119 58.56 4.91 23.67
N ARG A 120 58.47 4.74 22.34
CA ARG A 120 59.68 4.64 21.50
C ARG A 120 59.43 4.89 20.01
N ARG A 121 60.14 5.91 19.50
CA ARG A 121 60.51 6.19 18.09
C ARG A 121 59.44 6.81 17.19
N ALA A 122 59.32 8.13 17.32
CA ALA A 122 59.27 8.98 16.13
C ALA A 122 60.70 9.15 15.58
N SER A 123 60.93 8.90 14.28
CA SER A 123 61.90 9.63 13.44
C SER A 123 61.95 9.17 11.97
N HIS A 124 62.08 10.15 11.06
CA HIS A 124 62.50 10.09 9.64
C HIS A 124 61.46 9.85 8.51
N THR A 125 61.72 10.55 7.40
CA THR A 125 61.00 10.68 6.11
C THR A 125 61.98 10.35 4.95
N PRO A 126 61.62 10.43 3.65
CA PRO A 126 60.57 9.77 2.82
C PRO A 126 61.26 8.69 1.90
N PRO A 127 61.01 8.45 0.57
CA PRO A 127 59.88 8.71 -0.36
C PRO A 127 59.44 7.54 -1.32
N ARG A 128 58.23 7.69 -1.90
CA ARG A 128 57.78 7.35 -3.29
C ARG A 128 58.34 6.12 -4.06
N GLN A 129 57.50 5.09 -4.33
CA GLN A 129 57.27 4.40 -5.64
C GLN A 129 56.33 3.15 -5.58
N GLY A 130 55.71 2.75 -6.72
CA GLY A 130 55.00 1.46 -6.99
C GLY A 130 53.55 1.34 -6.43
N GLN A 131 52.48 0.99 -7.18
CA GLN A 131 52.12 -0.30 -7.85
C GLN A 131 52.00 -1.49 -6.87
N THR A 132 50.94 -2.33 -6.80
CA THR A 132 49.81 -2.69 -7.70
C THR A 132 48.56 -3.25 -6.95
N HIS A 133 47.34 -3.11 -7.52
CA HIS A 133 46.10 -3.95 -7.43
C HIS A 133 45.57 -4.45 -6.04
N THR A 134 44.27 -4.49 -5.69
CA THR A 134 42.99 -4.81 -6.40
C THR A 134 41.82 -3.95 -5.85
N SER A 135 41.06 -3.18 -6.66
CA SER A 135 39.76 -3.52 -7.31
C SER A 135 38.63 -3.98 -6.34
N ILE A 136 37.41 -3.41 -6.24
CA ILE A 136 36.67 -2.43 -7.08
C ILE A 136 35.82 -1.51 -6.19
N LYS A 137 35.65 -0.22 -6.57
CA LYS A 137 34.66 0.71 -6.00
C LYS A 137 33.55 0.97 -7.02
N TYR A 138 32.31 1.17 -6.55
CA TYR A 138 31.19 1.60 -7.38
C TYR A 138 31.40 3.04 -7.89
N SER A 139 31.17 3.25 -9.19
CA SER A 139 31.13 4.56 -9.85
C SER A 139 30.11 4.54 -10.99
N HIS A 140 29.49 5.70 -11.27
CA HIS A 140 28.54 5.90 -12.37
C HIS A 140 29.20 5.76 -13.76
N PRO A 141 28.38 5.62 -14.81
CA PRO A 141 28.68 6.26 -16.08
C PRO A 141 27.48 7.06 -16.63
N ASP A 142 27.65 8.38 -16.75
CA ASP A 142 27.15 9.08 -17.95
C ASP A 142 27.94 8.58 -19.16
N HIS A 143 27.30 8.21 -20.25
CA HIS A 143 27.89 8.19 -21.61
C HIS A 143 26.80 8.37 -22.66
N ASP A 144 27.09 9.26 -23.61
CA ASP A 144 26.26 9.58 -24.78
C ASP A 144 26.56 8.60 -25.95
N ALA A 145 25.87 8.79 -27.08
CA ALA A 145 26.01 8.12 -28.38
C ALA A 145 25.24 6.79 -28.64
N ASP A 146 24.23 6.94 -29.52
CA ASP A 146 23.77 6.01 -30.55
C ASP A 146 23.86 4.49 -30.30
N GLN A 147 22.74 3.89 -29.88
CA GLN A 147 22.07 2.94 -30.78
C GLN A 147 20.61 2.68 -30.40
N ASN A 148 19.84 2.26 -31.41
CA ASN A 148 18.55 1.58 -31.29
C ASN A 148 17.39 2.43 -30.74
N LYS A 149 16.63 2.99 -31.68
CA LYS A 149 15.23 3.38 -31.52
C LYS A 149 14.39 2.14 -31.17
N MET A 150 14.49 1.69 -29.91
CA MET A 150 13.50 0.82 -29.32
C MET A 150 12.18 1.58 -29.35
N VAL A 151 11.41 1.29 -30.39
CA VAL A 151 9.95 1.30 -30.31
C VAL A 151 9.58 0.30 -29.22
N VAL A 152 9.65 0.76 -27.97
CA VAL A 152 8.85 0.18 -26.90
C VAL A 152 7.44 0.28 -27.42
N SER A 153 6.92 -0.85 -27.89
CA SER A 153 5.53 -1.01 -28.24
C SER A 153 4.77 -0.84 -26.94
N VAL A 154 4.49 0.41 -26.57
CA VAL A 154 3.79 0.79 -25.35
C VAL A 154 2.52 -0.05 -25.34
N PRO A 155 2.39 -1.04 -24.43
CA PRO A 155 1.34 -2.03 -24.51
C PRO A 155 0.04 -1.33 -24.13
N LEU A 156 -0.70 -0.83 -25.14
CA LEU A 156 -1.92 -0.01 -25.10
C LEU A 156 -2.24 0.45 -23.67
N GLN A 157 -1.42 1.40 -23.20
CA GLN A 157 -1.30 1.64 -21.77
C GLN A 157 -2.59 2.30 -21.33
N ARG A 158 -3.45 1.52 -20.66
CA ARG A 158 -4.81 1.93 -20.34
C ARG A 158 -4.74 3.25 -19.60
N VAL A 159 -5.19 4.28 -20.29
CA VAL A 159 -5.31 5.62 -19.74
C VAL A 159 -6.60 5.63 -18.96
N TYR A 160 -6.59 6.16 -17.75
CA TYR A 160 -7.82 6.34 -16.99
C TYR A 160 -8.10 7.83 -16.82
N ARG A 161 -9.38 8.19 -16.69
CA ARG A 161 -9.82 9.55 -16.38
C ARG A 161 -10.52 9.55 -15.05
N ALA A 162 -10.15 10.48 -14.18
CA ALA A 162 -10.87 10.74 -12.94
C ALA A 162 -12.28 11.27 -13.24
N LEU A 163 -13.27 10.68 -12.56
CA LEU A 163 -14.67 11.06 -12.62
C LEU A 163 -15.06 12.06 -11.51
N TYR A 164 -14.21 12.19 -10.49
CA TYR A 164 -14.43 13.00 -9.30
C TYR A 164 -13.10 13.49 -8.73
N ASP A 165 -13.14 14.57 -7.95
CA ASP A 165 -12.02 15.00 -7.12
C ASP A 165 -11.70 13.98 -6.02
N TYR A 166 -10.41 13.75 -5.76
CA TYR A 166 -9.94 12.91 -4.66
C TYR A 166 -8.71 13.53 -3.99
N ALA A 167 -8.77 13.66 -2.67
CA ALA A 167 -7.65 14.05 -1.83
C ALA A 167 -7.04 12.80 -1.16
N ALA A 168 -5.72 12.67 -1.25
CA ALA A 168 -4.97 11.61 -0.59
C ALA A 168 -5.11 11.72 0.93
N GLN A 169 -5.41 10.61 1.57
CA GLN A 169 -5.58 10.48 3.03
C GLN A 169 -4.30 9.99 3.70
N ASP A 170 -3.44 9.26 2.98
CA ASP A 170 -2.14 8.76 3.45
C ASP A 170 -1.00 9.11 2.46
N HIS A 171 0.24 8.91 2.89
CA HIS A 171 1.47 9.24 2.14
C HIS A 171 1.68 8.39 0.88
N ASP A 172 1.12 7.17 0.84
CA ASP A 172 1.17 6.27 -0.30
C ASP A 172 0.08 6.55 -1.36
N GLU A 173 -0.88 7.44 -1.06
CA GLU A 173 -1.99 7.79 -1.95
C GLU A 173 -1.70 9.01 -2.84
N VAL A 174 -2.40 9.11 -3.97
CA VAL A 174 -2.27 10.25 -4.89
C VAL A 174 -3.56 11.07 -5.00
N SER A 175 -3.42 12.40 -4.92
CA SER A 175 -4.54 13.34 -5.09
C SER A 175 -4.72 13.74 -6.55
N PHE A 176 -5.96 13.73 -7.03
CA PHE A 176 -6.36 14.08 -8.39
C PHE A 176 -7.69 14.85 -8.40
N ARG A 177 -8.03 15.43 -9.55
CA ARG A 177 -9.25 16.20 -9.79
C ARG A 177 -10.12 15.55 -10.85
N ASP A 178 -11.40 15.90 -10.88
CA ASP A 178 -12.27 15.58 -12.02
C ASP A 178 -11.59 15.90 -13.36
N GLY A 179 -11.72 14.97 -14.31
CA GLY A 179 -11.10 15.05 -15.63
C GLY A 179 -9.60 14.75 -15.69
N ASP A 180 -8.88 14.62 -14.56
CA ASP A 180 -7.44 14.29 -14.56
C ASP A 180 -7.15 12.95 -15.25
N VAL A 181 -6.04 12.91 -15.97
CA VAL A 181 -5.57 11.73 -16.68
C VAL A 181 -4.61 10.93 -15.80
N ILE A 182 -4.89 9.65 -15.61
CA ILE A 182 -4.03 8.68 -14.92
C ILE A 182 -3.37 7.77 -15.95
N VAL A 183 -2.04 7.66 -15.87
CA VAL A 183 -1.23 6.76 -16.71
C VAL A 183 -0.51 5.72 -15.85
N ASN A 184 0.09 4.70 -16.49
CA ASN A 184 0.75 3.58 -15.82
C ASN A 184 -0.14 2.82 -14.82
N ALA A 185 -1.47 2.91 -14.96
CA ALA A 185 -2.40 2.39 -13.97
C ALA A 185 -2.35 0.85 -13.90
N GLN A 186 -2.21 0.30 -12.69
CA GLN A 186 -2.19 -1.14 -12.41
C GLN A 186 -3.18 -1.45 -11.27
N PRO A 187 -4.12 -2.39 -11.43
CA PRO A 187 -5.00 -2.80 -10.34
C PRO A 187 -4.20 -3.51 -9.25
N ILE A 188 -4.44 -3.15 -7.98
CA ILE A 188 -3.90 -3.84 -6.81
C ILE A 188 -4.92 -4.88 -6.35
N ASP A 189 -6.16 -4.45 -6.16
CA ASP A 189 -7.31 -5.29 -5.77
C ASP A 189 -8.62 -4.80 -6.43
N GLU A 190 -9.79 -5.19 -5.92
CA GLU A 190 -11.08 -4.75 -6.45
C GLU A 190 -11.53 -3.33 -6.02
N GLY A 191 -10.76 -2.64 -5.18
CA GLY A 191 -11.05 -1.30 -4.65
C GLY A 191 -9.99 -0.27 -5.01
N TRP A 192 -8.75 -0.69 -5.21
CA TRP A 192 -7.56 0.15 -5.35
C TRP A 192 -6.74 -0.19 -6.60
N MET A 193 -6.18 0.84 -7.20
CA MET A 193 -5.16 0.74 -8.23
C MET A 193 -3.99 1.68 -7.91
N TYR A 194 -2.81 1.35 -8.40
CA TYR A 194 -1.67 2.26 -8.42
C TYR A 194 -1.66 3.01 -9.74
N GLY A 195 -1.33 4.30 -9.77
CA GLY A 195 -1.20 5.05 -11.02
C GLY A 195 -0.51 6.40 -10.86
N THR A 196 -0.15 7.00 -12.00
CA THR A 196 0.51 8.32 -12.07
C THR A 196 -0.45 9.37 -12.59
N VAL A 197 -0.71 10.43 -11.83
CA VAL A 197 -1.53 11.58 -12.26
C VAL A 197 -0.72 12.44 -13.22
N GLN A 198 -1.11 12.49 -14.49
CA GLN A 198 -0.39 13.19 -15.55
C GLN A 198 -0.22 14.69 -15.26
N ARG A 199 -1.22 15.34 -14.63
CA ARG A 199 -1.20 16.77 -14.29
C ARG A 199 -0.17 17.13 -13.21
N THR A 200 0.11 16.24 -12.26
CA THR A 200 0.98 16.53 -11.11
C THR A 200 2.30 15.76 -11.14
N GLY A 201 2.43 14.74 -12.00
CA GLY A 201 3.56 13.81 -12.03
C GLY A 201 3.64 12.89 -10.80
N LYS A 202 2.70 12.99 -9.85
CA LYS A 202 2.70 12.16 -8.64
C LYS A 202 2.13 10.77 -8.95
N SER A 203 2.74 9.76 -8.34
CA SER A 203 2.29 8.37 -8.40
C SER A 203 1.91 7.89 -7.00
N GLY A 204 0.88 7.06 -6.91
CA GLY A 204 0.40 6.52 -5.64
C GLY A 204 -0.83 5.63 -5.82
N MET A 205 -1.36 5.16 -4.71
CA MET A 205 -2.64 4.46 -4.63
C MET A 205 -3.80 5.43 -4.89
N LEU A 206 -4.81 4.94 -5.61
CA LEU A 206 -6.06 5.64 -5.88
C LEU A 206 -7.25 4.67 -5.96
N PRO A 207 -8.45 5.11 -5.54
CA PRO A 207 -9.63 4.24 -5.55
C PRO A 207 -10.11 3.96 -6.98
N ALA A 208 -10.19 2.68 -7.34
CA ALA A 208 -10.51 2.23 -8.69
C ALA A 208 -11.90 2.65 -9.19
N ASN A 209 -12.85 2.92 -8.27
CA ASN A 209 -14.19 3.39 -8.62
C ASN A 209 -14.28 4.90 -8.97
N TYR A 210 -13.20 5.66 -8.75
CA TYR A 210 -13.15 7.10 -9.03
C TYR A 210 -12.57 7.41 -10.42
N VAL A 211 -12.14 6.38 -11.15
CA VAL A 211 -11.50 6.54 -12.46
C VAL A 211 -12.08 5.57 -13.48
N GLU A 212 -12.28 6.03 -14.72
CA GLU A 212 -12.80 5.24 -15.83
C GLU A 212 -11.72 4.99 -16.88
N CYS A 213 -11.66 3.78 -17.44
CA CYS A 213 -10.72 3.43 -18.51
C CYS A 213 -11.09 4.17 -19.79
N CYS A 214 -10.30 5.17 -20.18
CA CYS A 214 -10.36 5.79 -21.50
C CYS A 214 -9.79 4.82 -22.52
N ASN A 215 -10.63 4.40 -23.46
CA ASN A 215 -10.36 3.35 -24.44
C ASN A 215 -10.47 3.91 -25.86
#